data_AF-A0A562PSM2-F1
#
_entry.id   AF-A0A562PSM2-F1
#
_cell.length_a   1.000
_cell.length_b   1.000
_cell.length_c   1.000
_cell.angle_alpha   90.00
_cell.angle_beta   90.00
_cell.angle_gamma   90.00
#
_symmetry.space_group_name_H-M   'P 1'
#
loop_
_entity.id
_entity.type
_entity.pdbx_description
1 polymer ?
#
loop_
_entity_poly.entity_id
_entity_poly.type
_entity_poly.pdbx_seq_one_letter_code
_entity_poly.pdbx_strand_id
1 'polypeptide(L)'
;MPASLPFRVLIAPGLYDSSPDHWQSRWQRLYPSFERVQQDDWSTPDLLAWSARVDEVRRRDARPTLIVAHSFGCLASVRSVARDPDHVAGLLLVAPADPDKFDVATLVPQAALPCPSIVIASTNDPWMPQDRAREWAGRWGSTFVDVGALGHINAESGLKDWLFGQQQLQILAERAHNAKPLQY
;
A
#
# COMPACT_ATOMS: atom_id res chain seq x y z
N MET A 1 -9.95 -16.75 8.46
CA MET A 1 -9.00 -16.60 7.34
C MET A 1 -9.48 -17.51 6.23
N PRO A 2 -9.80 -17.04 5.02
CA PRO A 2 -9.92 -17.95 3.90
C PRO A 2 -8.53 -18.55 3.61
N ALA A 3 -8.50 -19.73 2.99
CA ALA A 3 -7.32 -20.59 2.84
C ALA A 3 -6.00 -19.84 2.61
N SER A 4 -4.98 -20.19 3.39
CA SER A 4 -3.69 -19.50 3.50
C SER A 4 -2.94 -19.46 2.16
N LEU A 5 -3.24 -18.45 1.34
CA LEU A 5 -2.35 -18.09 0.24
C LEU A 5 -1.00 -17.69 0.87
N PRO A 6 0.14 -18.26 0.42
CA PRO A 6 1.41 -18.23 1.14
C PRO A 6 2.16 -16.90 0.93
N PHE A 7 1.47 -15.78 1.05
CA PHE A 7 2.06 -14.46 0.92
C PHE A 7 2.53 -13.95 2.28
N ARG A 8 3.74 -13.40 2.30
CA ARG A 8 4.16 -12.48 3.37
C ARG A 8 3.38 -11.17 3.21
N VAL A 9 3.02 -10.53 4.32
CA VAL A 9 2.33 -9.22 4.28
C VAL A 9 3.17 -8.18 4.99
N LEU A 10 3.51 -7.13 4.26
CA LEU A 10 4.19 -5.94 4.78
C LEU A 10 3.21 -4.78 4.88
N ILE A 11 3.13 -4.16 6.05
CA ILE A 11 2.43 -2.91 6.26
C ILE A 11 3.41 -1.75 6.09
N ALA A 12 3.07 -0.80 5.23
CA ALA A 12 3.81 0.43 4.99
C ALA A 12 2.95 1.65 5.43
N PRO A 13 3.12 2.14 6.66
CA PRO A 13 2.41 3.32 7.15
C PRO A 13 2.83 4.61 6.42
N GLY A 14 2.00 5.64 6.56
CA GLY A 14 2.33 7.01 6.16
C GLY A 14 3.02 7.81 7.26
N LEU A 15 3.01 9.15 7.11
CA LEU A 15 3.55 10.09 8.09
C LEU A 15 2.97 9.85 9.49
N TYR A 16 3.82 10.02 10.50
CA TYR A 16 3.54 9.83 11.93
C TYR A 16 3.20 8.40 12.36
N ASP A 17 3.48 7.41 11.50
CA ASP A 17 3.06 6.00 11.66
C ASP A 17 1.54 5.87 11.78
N SER A 18 1.02 4.65 11.79
CA SER A 18 -0.38 4.40 12.11
C SER A 18 -0.56 4.19 13.61
N SER A 19 -1.37 5.06 14.23
CA SER A 19 -1.71 5.03 15.65
C SER A 19 -2.40 3.72 16.08
N PRO A 20 -2.57 3.45 17.39
CA PRO A 20 -3.20 2.21 17.86
C PRO A 20 -4.62 1.96 17.32
N ASP A 21 -5.39 3.02 17.05
CA ASP A 21 -6.76 2.95 16.54
C ASP A 21 -6.84 2.89 15.01
N HIS A 22 -5.72 3.14 14.33
CA HIS A 22 -5.64 3.01 12.89
C HIS A 22 -5.82 1.56 12.44
N TRP A 23 -6.53 1.34 11.34
CA TRP A 23 -6.84 0.00 10.83
C TRP A 23 -5.59 -0.86 10.57
N GLN A 24 -4.49 -0.29 10.05
CA GLN A 24 -3.19 -0.99 9.92
C GLN A 24 -2.72 -1.60 11.25
N SER A 25 -2.71 -0.83 12.34
CA SER A 25 -2.30 -1.30 13.67
C SER A 25 -3.27 -2.34 14.24
N ARG A 26 -4.56 -2.21 13.92
CA ARG A 26 -5.58 -3.19 14.30
C ARG A 26 -5.38 -4.51 13.55
N TRP A 27 -5.07 -4.45 12.25
CA TRP A 27 -4.74 -5.63 11.45
C TRP A 27 -3.51 -6.36 11.98
N GLN A 28 -2.44 -5.65 12.38
CA GLN A 28 -1.27 -6.32 12.99
C GLN A 28 -1.61 -7.05 14.30
N ARG A 29 -2.52 -6.52 15.11
CA ARG A 29 -2.97 -7.21 16.33
C ARG A 29 -3.80 -8.45 16.02
N LEU A 30 -4.63 -8.40 14.98
CA LEU A 30 -5.42 -9.55 14.53
C LEU A 30 -4.56 -10.62 13.83
N TYR A 31 -3.51 -10.17 13.13
CA TYR A 31 -2.63 -11.01 12.32
C TYR A 31 -1.16 -10.77 12.68
N PRO A 32 -0.65 -11.44 13.74
CA PRO A 32 0.72 -11.23 14.22
C PRO A 32 1.82 -11.56 13.20
N SER A 33 1.49 -12.24 12.10
CA SER A 33 2.40 -12.48 10.98
C SER A 33 2.59 -11.27 10.06
N PHE A 34 1.78 -10.21 10.20
CA PHE A 34 1.92 -8.99 9.40
C PHE A 34 3.05 -8.15 9.98
N GLU A 35 4.09 -7.96 9.17
CA GLU A 35 5.26 -7.17 9.54
C GLU A 35 5.03 -5.71 9.16
N ARG A 36 5.55 -4.76 9.95
CA ARG A 36 5.49 -3.33 9.64
C ARG A 36 6.88 -2.83 9.25
N VAL A 37 6.93 -2.07 8.16
CA VAL A 37 8.12 -1.30 7.78
C VAL A 37 8.30 -0.19 8.81
N GLN A 38 9.41 -0.19 9.54
CA GLN A 38 9.76 0.84 10.52
C GLN A 38 10.65 1.91 9.87
N GLN A 39 10.20 3.16 9.87
CA GLN A 39 10.97 4.30 9.40
C GLN A 39 11.83 4.87 10.52
N ASP A 40 12.98 5.47 10.16
CA ASP A 40 13.86 6.12 11.15
C ASP A 40 13.30 7.47 11.60
N ASP A 41 12.65 8.20 10.68
CA ASP A 41 11.93 9.45 10.95
C ASP A 41 10.54 9.40 10.30
N TRP A 42 9.52 9.32 11.15
CA TRP A 42 8.12 9.29 10.74
C TRP A 42 7.55 10.67 10.37
N SER A 43 8.23 11.75 10.73
CA SER A 43 7.72 13.12 10.59
C SER A 43 8.19 13.81 9.31
N THR A 44 9.30 13.36 8.73
CA THR A 44 9.86 13.92 7.48
C THR A 44 9.43 13.08 6.27
N PRO A 45 8.70 13.64 5.28
CA PRO A 45 8.29 12.94 4.06
C PRO A 45 9.45 12.78 3.05
N ASP A 46 10.50 12.06 3.44
CA ASP A 46 11.63 11.75 2.56
C ASP A 46 11.34 10.48 1.75
N LEU A 47 10.87 10.65 0.52
CA LEU A 47 10.53 9.52 -0.34
C LEU A 47 11.74 8.62 -0.65
N LEU A 48 12.96 9.16 -0.72
CA LEU A 48 14.15 8.38 -1.02
C LEU A 48 14.50 7.49 0.17
N ALA A 49 14.54 8.05 1.38
CA ALA A 49 14.81 7.30 2.60
C ALA A 49 13.71 6.25 2.86
N TRP A 50 12.44 6.63 2.72
CA TRP A 50 11.31 5.75 2.99
C TRP A 50 11.24 4.58 2.00
N SER A 51 11.45 4.83 0.71
CA SER A 51 11.49 3.77 -0.31
C SER A 51 12.70 2.85 -0.11
N ALA A 52 13.86 3.37 0.28
CA ALA A 52 15.03 2.56 0.61
C ALA A 52 14.80 1.65 1.83
N ARG A 53 14.04 2.12 2.83
CA ARG A 53 13.65 1.29 3.99
C ARG A 53 12.65 0.20 3.61
N VAL A 54 11.70 0.48 2.71
CA VAL A 54 10.82 -0.56 2.14
C VAL A 54 11.65 -1.62 1.40
N ASP A 55 12.61 -1.19 0.58
CA ASP A 55 13.53 -2.08 -0.14
C ASP A 55 14.32 -2.99 0.83
N GLU A 56 14.86 -2.41 1.90
CA GLU A 56 15.61 -3.14 2.92
C GLU A 56 14.76 -4.22 3.60
N VAL A 57 13.55 -3.86 4.07
CA VAL A 57 12.66 -4.78 4.77
C VAL A 57 12.15 -5.89 3.85
N ARG A 58 11.92 -5.59 2.58
CA ARG A 58 11.54 -6.59 1.57
C ARG A 58 12.66 -7.62 1.36
N ARG A 59 13.90 -7.17 1.17
CA ARG A 59 15.05 -8.05 0.88
C ARG A 59 15.44 -9.01 2.01
N ARG A 60 14.96 -8.79 3.23
CA ARG A 60 15.19 -9.71 4.36
C ARG A 60 14.50 -11.06 4.21
N ASP A 61 13.52 -11.17 3.32
CA ASP A 61 12.73 -12.38 3.12
C ASP A 61 12.30 -12.54 1.65
N ALA A 62 12.68 -13.66 1.04
CA ALA A 62 12.40 -13.96 -0.38
C ALA A 62 10.97 -14.48 -0.63
N ARG A 63 10.12 -14.62 0.39
CA ARG A 63 8.73 -15.02 0.20
C ARG A 63 7.97 -13.96 -0.64
N PRO A 64 7.11 -14.38 -1.58
CA PRO A 64 6.23 -13.46 -2.29
C PRO A 64 5.47 -12.57 -1.32
N THR A 65 5.62 -11.25 -1.46
CA THR A 65 5.19 -10.27 -0.47
C THR A 65 4.08 -9.38 -1.03
N LEU A 66 2.97 -9.28 -0.30
CA LEU A 66 1.94 -8.26 -0.50
C LEU A 66 2.26 -7.05 0.37
N ILE A 67 2.20 -5.85 -0.20
CA ILE A 67 2.44 -4.61 0.56
C ILE A 67 1.11 -3.87 0.74
N VAL A 68 0.76 -3.61 2.00
CA VAL A 68 -0.42 -2.87 2.44
C VAL A 68 0.03 -1.48 2.89
N ALA A 69 -0.06 -0.53 1.98
CA ALA A 69 0.46 0.81 2.18
C ALA A 69 -0.66 1.82 2.45
N HIS A 70 -0.35 2.86 3.22
CA HIS A 70 -1.24 3.99 3.48
C HIS A 70 -0.54 5.32 3.25
N SER A 71 -1.25 6.30 2.66
CA SER A 71 -0.77 7.68 2.51
C SER A 71 0.63 7.78 1.89
N PHE A 72 1.58 8.44 2.54
CA PHE A 72 2.96 8.58 2.05
C PHE A 72 3.69 7.22 1.91
N GLY A 73 3.30 6.21 2.69
CA GLY A 73 3.77 4.84 2.55
C GLY A 73 3.42 4.23 1.19
N CYS A 74 2.32 4.67 0.56
CA CYS A 74 1.98 4.27 -0.81
C CYS A 74 3.06 4.74 -1.79
N LEU A 75 3.50 6.00 -1.68
CA LEU A 75 4.53 6.58 -2.55
C LEU A 75 5.86 5.83 -2.40
N ALA A 76 6.26 5.57 -1.16
CA ALA A 76 7.46 4.79 -0.86
C ALA A 76 7.39 3.38 -1.46
N SER A 77 6.23 2.72 -1.34
CA SER A 77 6.01 1.38 -1.85
C SER A 77 6.03 1.32 -3.38
N VAL A 78 5.33 2.22 -4.08
CA VAL A 78 5.33 2.23 -5.55
C VAL A 78 6.71 2.54 -6.12
N ARG A 79 7.46 3.46 -5.49
CA ARG A 79 8.84 3.76 -5.89
C ARG A 79 9.77 2.56 -5.68
N SER A 80 9.69 1.91 -4.53
CA SER A 80 10.45 0.70 -4.21
C SER A 80 10.21 -0.40 -5.26
N VAL A 81 8.94 -0.73 -5.50
CA VAL A 81 8.55 -1.82 -6.42
C VAL A 81 8.88 -1.51 -7.88
N ALA A 82 8.75 -0.26 -8.31
CA ALA A 82 9.10 0.13 -9.68
C ALA A 82 10.59 0.03 -9.97
N ARG A 83 11.45 0.19 -8.95
CA ARG A 83 12.91 0.05 -9.09
C ARG A 83 13.36 -1.40 -9.01
N ASP A 84 12.75 -2.17 -8.13
CA ASP A 84 13.08 -3.56 -7.87
C ASP A 84 11.78 -4.33 -7.58
N PRO A 85 11.21 -5.05 -8.57
CA PRO A 85 9.96 -5.79 -8.40
C PRO A 85 10.14 -7.14 -7.70
N ASP A 86 11.37 -7.57 -7.39
CA ASP A 86 11.62 -8.94 -6.96
C ASP A 86 10.88 -9.29 -5.67
N HIS A 87 10.32 -10.50 -5.65
CA HIS A 87 9.53 -11.04 -4.55
C HIS A 87 8.29 -10.22 -4.17
N VAL A 88 7.82 -9.27 -5.00
CA VAL A 88 6.57 -8.54 -4.76
C VAL A 88 5.43 -9.21 -5.49
N ALA A 89 4.45 -9.66 -4.72
CA ALA A 89 3.24 -10.29 -5.22
C ALA A 89 2.17 -9.25 -5.62
N GLY A 90 2.13 -8.10 -4.94
CA GLY A 90 1.18 -7.04 -5.23
C GLY A 90 1.13 -5.93 -4.20
N LEU A 91 0.40 -4.87 -4.54
CA LEU A 91 0.28 -3.64 -3.75
C LEU A 91 -1.17 -3.30 -3.46
N LEU A 92 -1.52 -3.11 -2.18
CA LEU A 92 -2.76 -2.48 -1.74
C LEU A 92 -2.42 -1.07 -1.26
N LEU A 93 -2.79 -0.06 -2.06
CA LEU A 93 -2.45 1.35 -1.87
C LEU A 93 -3.68 2.09 -1.35
N VAL A 94 -3.72 2.42 -0.07
CA VAL A 94 -4.90 3.02 0.58
C VAL A 94 -4.67 4.50 0.82
N ALA A 95 -5.59 5.34 0.34
CA ALA A 95 -5.52 6.80 0.50
C ALA A 95 -4.13 7.37 0.13
N PRO A 96 -3.58 7.08 -1.06
CA PRO A 96 -2.25 7.54 -1.41
C PRO A 96 -2.16 9.07 -1.32
N ALA A 97 -1.06 9.58 -0.78
CA ALA A 97 -0.76 11.01 -0.79
C ALA A 97 -0.50 11.50 -2.23
N ASP A 98 -0.91 12.73 -2.58
CA ASP A 98 -0.65 13.29 -3.92
C ASP A 98 0.84 13.56 -4.15
N PRO A 99 1.53 12.86 -5.07
CA PRO A 99 2.95 13.10 -5.35
C PRO A 99 3.28 14.56 -5.69
N ASP A 100 2.35 15.29 -6.31
CA ASP A 100 2.54 16.69 -6.68
C ASP A 100 2.51 17.61 -5.44
N LYS A 101 1.72 17.29 -4.41
CA LYS A 101 1.69 18.07 -3.16
C LYS A 101 2.97 17.95 -2.33
N PHE A 102 3.75 16.90 -2.57
CA PHE A 102 5.01 16.63 -1.89
C PHE A 102 6.22 16.92 -2.80
N ASP A 103 6.02 17.47 -4.00
CA ASP A 103 7.08 17.72 -4.98
C ASP A 103 7.91 16.45 -5.34
N VAL A 104 7.28 15.28 -5.31
CA VAL A 104 7.92 13.97 -5.58
C VAL A 104 7.34 13.24 -6.79
N ALA A 105 6.50 13.88 -7.59
CA ALA A 105 5.90 13.27 -8.78
C ALA A 105 6.94 12.66 -9.75
N THR A 106 8.10 13.28 -9.90
CA THR A 106 9.20 12.78 -10.75
C THR A 106 9.94 11.57 -10.16
N LEU A 107 9.73 11.27 -8.87
CA LEU A 107 10.36 10.18 -8.16
C LEU A 107 9.48 8.92 -8.06
N VAL A 108 8.21 9.01 -8.45
CA VAL A 108 7.30 7.85 -8.52
C VAL A 108 7.16 7.36 -9.97
N PRO A 109 6.83 6.08 -10.21
CA PRO A 109 6.68 5.56 -11.58
C PRO A 109 5.61 6.32 -12.36
N GLN A 110 5.95 6.67 -13.60
CA GLN A 110 5.06 7.28 -14.61
C GLN A 110 4.51 6.23 -15.61
N ALA A 111 4.54 4.96 -15.22
CA ALA A 111 4.13 3.82 -16.00
C ALA A 111 3.47 2.76 -15.11
N ALA A 112 2.91 1.73 -15.73
CA ALA A 112 2.26 0.64 -15.02
C ALA A 112 3.22 -0.06 -14.06
N LEU A 113 2.69 -0.46 -12.90
CA LEU A 113 3.45 -1.23 -11.93
C LEU A 113 3.69 -2.66 -12.44
N PRO A 114 4.84 -3.27 -12.13
CA PRO A 114 5.21 -4.61 -12.61
C PRO A 114 4.48 -5.75 -11.90
N CYS A 115 3.50 -5.46 -11.05
CA CYS A 115 2.71 -6.42 -10.29
C CYS A 115 1.26 -5.95 -10.14
N PRO A 116 0.30 -6.85 -9.85
CA PRO A 116 -1.07 -6.47 -9.52
C PRO A 116 -1.12 -5.41 -8.40
N SER A 117 -1.98 -4.42 -8.57
CA SER A 117 -2.15 -3.36 -7.57
C SER A 117 -3.60 -2.87 -7.49
N ILE A 118 -3.99 -2.42 -6.31
CA ILE A 118 -5.30 -1.82 -6.02
C ILE A 118 -5.06 -0.48 -5.33
N VAL A 119 -5.66 0.59 -5.86
CA VAL A 119 -5.74 1.90 -5.22
C VAL A 119 -7.13 2.07 -4.62
N ILE A 120 -7.20 2.33 -3.32
CA ILE A 120 -8.42 2.65 -2.60
C ILE A 120 -8.41 4.15 -2.27
N ALA A 121 -9.44 4.89 -2.68
CA ALA A 121 -9.51 6.33 -2.48
C ALA A 121 -10.87 6.77 -1.92
N SER A 122 -10.83 7.73 -1.01
CA SER A 122 -11.99 8.40 -0.42
C SER A 122 -12.35 9.66 -1.22
N THR A 123 -13.64 9.99 -1.28
CA THR A 123 -14.14 11.17 -2.01
C THR A 123 -13.81 12.51 -1.32
N ASN A 124 -13.50 12.48 -0.02
CA ASN A 124 -13.19 13.67 0.78
C ASN A 124 -11.82 13.57 1.49
N ASP A 125 -10.84 12.93 0.85
CA ASP A 125 -9.46 12.90 1.36
C ASP A 125 -8.77 14.27 1.16
N PRO A 126 -8.29 14.92 2.23
CA PRO A 126 -7.59 16.21 2.12
C PRO A 126 -6.20 16.11 1.46
N TRP A 127 -5.59 14.92 1.44
CA TRP A 127 -4.26 14.71 0.90
C TRP A 127 -4.24 14.39 -0.59
N MET A 128 -5.32 13.83 -1.12
CA MET A 128 -5.43 13.49 -2.54
C MET A 128 -6.88 13.58 -3.00
N PRO A 129 -7.25 14.58 -3.83
CA PRO A 129 -8.55 14.60 -4.48
C PRO A 129 -8.79 13.29 -5.25
N GLN A 130 -10.01 12.76 -5.20
CA GLN A 130 -10.29 11.43 -5.74
C GLN A 130 -10.00 11.32 -7.25
N ASP A 131 -10.28 12.35 -8.03
CA ASP A 131 -9.97 12.35 -9.47
C ASP A 131 -8.47 12.21 -9.73
N ARG A 132 -7.63 12.85 -8.90
CA ARG A 132 -6.16 12.67 -8.95
C ARG A 132 -5.75 11.26 -8.55
N ALA A 133 -6.37 10.70 -7.51
CA ALA A 133 -6.13 9.30 -7.13
C ALA A 133 -6.48 8.34 -8.29
N ARG A 134 -7.56 8.62 -9.02
CA ARG A 134 -7.99 7.83 -10.19
C ARG A 134 -7.01 7.97 -11.36
N GLU A 135 -6.51 9.17 -11.62
CA GLU A 135 -5.46 9.41 -12.62
C GLU A 135 -4.18 8.64 -12.30
N TRP A 136 -3.70 8.71 -11.06
CA TRP A 136 -2.52 7.96 -10.61
C TRP A 136 -2.74 6.45 -10.67
N ALA A 137 -3.91 5.96 -10.26
CA ALA A 137 -4.27 4.55 -10.42
C ALA A 137 -4.23 4.12 -11.89
N GLY A 138 -4.73 4.94 -12.81
CA GLY A 138 -4.64 4.71 -14.25
C GLY A 138 -3.20 4.64 -14.75
N ARG A 139 -2.35 5.58 -14.34
CA ARG A 139 -0.91 5.58 -14.68
C ARG A 139 -0.20 4.32 -14.19
N TRP A 140 -0.51 3.88 -12.96
CA TRP A 140 0.07 2.70 -12.35
C TRP A 140 -0.55 1.38 -12.82
N GLY A 141 -1.57 1.42 -13.68
CA GLY A 141 -2.31 0.23 -14.12
C GLY A 141 -3.05 -0.46 -12.97
N SER A 142 -3.33 0.26 -11.88
CA SER A 142 -3.98 -0.26 -10.69
C SER A 142 -5.49 -0.34 -10.87
N THR A 143 -6.12 -1.32 -10.22
CA THR A 143 -7.57 -1.27 -10.03
C THR A 143 -7.91 -0.15 -9.07
N PHE A 144 -8.84 0.72 -9.45
CA PHE A 144 -9.32 1.80 -8.60
C PHE A 144 -10.59 1.40 -7.86
N VAL A 145 -10.63 1.66 -6.56
CA VAL A 145 -11.76 1.38 -5.68
C VAL A 145 -12.16 2.66 -4.95
N ASP A 146 -13.41 3.07 -5.17
CA ASP A 146 -14.06 4.16 -4.45
C ASP A 146 -14.70 3.63 -3.17
N VAL A 147 -14.47 4.29 -2.03
CA VAL A 147 -15.05 3.94 -0.73
C VAL A 147 -15.98 5.01 -0.15
N GLY A 148 -16.35 6.01 -0.95
CA GLY A 148 -17.14 7.15 -0.51
C GLY A 148 -16.35 8.07 0.44
N ALA A 149 -17.07 8.78 1.30
CA ALA A 149 -16.51 9.84 2.15
C ALA A 149 -15.96 9.28 3.48
N LEU A 150 -14.76 8.70 3.44
CA LEU A 150 -14.08 8.13 4.62
C LEU A 150 -12.90 8.99 5.11
N GLY A 151 -12.82 10.26 4.72
CA GLY A 151 -11.71 11.15 5.05
C GLY A 151 -10.39 10.60 4.51
N HIS A 152 -9.32 10.66 5.31
CA HIS A 152 -8.01 10.12 4.93
C HIS A 152 -7.86 8.60 5.17
N ILE A 153 -8.97 7.88 5.41
CA ILE A 153 -8.99 6.43 5.68
C ILE A 153 -7.99 6.08 6.80
N ASN A 154 -8.04 6.82 7.91
CA ASN A 154 -7.12 6.70 9.04
C ASN A 154 -7.90 6.32 10.32
N ALA A 155 -7.35 6.59 11.50
CA ALA A 155 -8.02 6.32 12.77
C ALA A 155 -9.31 7.15 12.95
N GLU A 156 -9.33 8.40 12.48
CA GLU A 156 -10.47 9.33 12.58
C GLU A 156 -11.66 8.87 11.74
N SER A 157 -11.40 8.06 10.70
CA SER A 157 -12.43 7.40 9.89
C SER A 157 -13.26 6.36 10.66
N GLY A 158 -12.86 5.96 11.87
CA GLY A 158 -13.65 5.07 12.74
C GLY A 158 -13.85 3.65 12.20
N LEU A 159 -12.98 3.18 11.31
CA LEU A 159 -13.15 1.93 10.56
C LEU A 159 -12.94 0.66 11.38
N LYS A 160 -12.36 0.79 12.58
CA LYS A 160 -11.97 -0.34 13.44
C LYS A 160 -11.14 -1.34 12.64
N ASP A 161 -11.52 -2.61 12.63
CA ASP A 161 -10.78 -3.68 11.95
C ASP A 161 -10.94 -3.64 10.42
N TRP A 162 -11.73 -2.71 9.89
CA TRP A 162 -11.91 -2.42 8.47
C TRP A 162 -12.00 -3.66 7.56
N LEU A 163 -13.07 -4.44 7.75
CA LEU A 163 -13.29 -5.70 7.02
C LEU A 163 -13.28 -5.53 5.49
N PHE A 164 -13.77 -4.39 4.98
CA PHE A 164 -13.72 -4.08 3.56
C PHE A 164 -12.27 -4.04 3.03
N GLY A 165 -11.35 -3.41 3.75
CA GLY A 165 -9.93 -3.40 3.36
C GLY A 165 -9.33 -4.81 3.37
N GLN A 166 -9.71 -5.66 4.32
CA GLN A 166 -9.25 -7.06 4.36
C GLN A 166 -9.76 -7.87 3.15
N GLN A 167 -11.00 -7.61 2.71
CA GLN A 167 -11.55 -8.19 1.50
C GLN A 167 -10.76 -7.74 0.26
N GLN A 168 -10.37 -6.46 0.17
CA GLN A 168 -9.52 -5.98 -0.93
C GLN A 168 -8.13 -6.62 -0.91
N LEU A 169 -7.54 -6.84 0.28
CA LEU A 169 -6.29 -7.58 0.42
C LEU A 169 -6.43 -9.04 -0.07
N GLN A 170 -7.56 -9.69 0.22
CA GLN A 170 -7.83 -11.04 -0.29
C GLN A 170 -7.96 -11.05 -1.82
N ILE A 171 -8.71 -10.12 -2.40
CA ILE A 171 -8.84 -9.97 -3.85
C ILE A 171 -7.46 -9.76 -4.51
N LEU A 172 -6.61 -8.94 -3.89
CA LEU A 172 -5.24 -8.74 -4.36
C LEU A 172 -4.43 -10.04 -4.30
N ALA A 173 -4.53 -10.79 -3.19
CA ALA A 173 -3.84 -12.07 -3.04
C ALA A 173 -4.26 -13.09 -4.09
N GLU A 174 -5.56 -13.19 -4.39
CA GLU A 174 -6.09 -14.07 -5.44
C GLU A 174 -5.57 -13.67 -6.82
N ARG A 175 -5.53 -12.37 -7.13
CA ARG A 175 -4.94 -11.87 -8.38
C ARG A 175 -3.46 -12.17 -8.48
N ALA A 176 -2.70 -11.97 -7.41
CA ALA A 176 -1.28 -12.26 -7.36
C ALA A 176 -0.99 -13.76 -7.54
N HIS A 177 -1.85 -14.63 -6.99
CA HIS A 177 -1.75 -16.07 -7.19
C HIS A 177 -1.97 -16.45 -8.67
N ASN A 178 -2.99 -15.87 -9.30
CA ASN A 178 -3.34 -16.16 -10.70
C ASN A 178 -2.41 -15.51 -11.74
N ALA A 179 -1.67 -14.46 -11.35
CA ALA A 179 -0.73 -13.77 -12.22
C ALA A 179 0.61 -14.50 -12.39
N LYS A 180 0.91 -15.51 -11.56
CA LYS A 180 2.06 -16.39 -11.80
C LYS A 180 1.80 -17.16 -13.10
N PRO A 181 2.75 -17.20 -14.06
CA PRO A 181 2.62 -18.11 -15.17
C PRO A 181 2.51 -19.53 -14.59
N LEU A 182 1.56 -20.32 -15.12
CA LEU A 182 1.51 -21.76 -14.89
C LEU A 182 2.91 -22.30 -15.17
N GLN A 183 3.63 -22.67 -14.11
CA GLN A 183 4.86 -23.43 -14.26
C GLN A 183 4.41 -24.83 -14.67
N TYR A 184 4.50 -25.11 -15.98
CA TYR A 184 4.50 -26.47 -16.52
C TYR A 184 5.92 -27.00 -16.53
#